data_AF-A0A952EEW4-F1
#
_entry.id   AF-A0A952EEW4-F1
#
_cell.length_a   1.000
_cell.length_b   1.000
_cell.length_c   1.000
_cell.angle_alpha   90.00
_cell.angle_beta   90.00
_cell.angle_gamma   90.00
#
_symmetry.space_group_name_H-M   'P 1'
#
loop_
_entity.id
_entity.type
_entity.pdbx_description
1 polymer ?
#
loop_
_entity_poly.entity_id
_entity_poly.type
_entity_poly.pdbx_seq_one_letter_code
_entity_poly.pdbx_strand_id
1 'polypeptide(L)'
;MEQRIAGLPSARLKLDALKQFIVLAGAGHLPPSMIPRERKAAQWIRELRAGDAMLAGASQHQLARQLFGAAVATRRWRVENPSHRLRVPRLFKMARMRLSCPLDGPCFD
;
A
#
# COMPACT_ATOMS: atom_id res chain seq x y z
N MET A 1 27.80 -15.37 28.90
CA MET A 1 27.32 -14.03 28.53
C MET A 1 27.15 -13.99 27.02
N GLU A 2 25.91 -14.09 26.52
CA GLU A 2 25.64 -14.04 25.08
C GLU A 2 25.71 -12.58 24.60
N GLN A 3 26.79 -12.21 23.92
CA GLN A 3 26.87 -10.92 23.24
C GLN A 3 25.99 -10.97 21.99
N ARG A 4 24.73 -10.56 22.13
CA ARG A 4 23.82 -10.37 21.00
C ARG A 4 24.29 -9.12 20.23
N ILE A 5 24.91 -9.32 19.07
CA ILE A 5 25.30 -8.20 18.19
C ILE A 5 24.02 -7.50 17.73
N ALA A 6 23.69 -6.38 18.38
CA ALA A 6 22.61 -5.52 17.98
C ALA A 6 22.92 -4.95 16.57
N GLY A 7 21.94 -5.02 15.66
CA GLY A 7 22.09 -4.51 14.28
C GLY A 7 22.23 -5.57 13.19
N LEU A 8 22.49 -6.84 13.53
CA LEU A 8 22.46 -7.97 12.57
C LEU A 8 21.18 -8.01 11.72
N PRO A 9 19.96 -7.77 12.25
CA PRO A 9 18.74 -7.73 11.44
C PRO A 9 18.72 -6.59 10.42
N SER A 10 19.20 -5.40 10.80
CA SER A 10 19.26 -4.23 9.90
C SER A 10 20.31 -4.42 8.80
N ALA A 11 21.47 -4.99 9.14
CA ALA A 11 22.50 -5.33 8.17
C ALA A 11 22.04 -6.38 7.16
N ARG A 12 21.28 -7.40 7.60
CA ARG A 12 20.69 -8.42 6.71
C ARG A 12 19.75 -7.81 5.68
N LEU A 13 18.85 -6.91 6.09
CA LEU A 13 17.93 -6.23 5.17
C LEU A 13 18.67 -5.44 4.09
N LYS A 14 19.72 -4.70 4.48
CA LYS A 14 20.55 -3.93 3.53
C LYS A 14 21.29 -4.83 2.55
N LEU A 15 21.81 -5.96 3.03
CA LEU A 15 22.53 -6.93 2.21
C LEU A 15 21.60 -7.66 1.23
N ASP A 16 20.37 -7.98 1.64
CA ASP A 16 19.36 -8.56 0.77
C ASP A 16 18.92 -7.57 -0.32
N ALA A 17 18.75 -6.28 0.03
CA ALA A 17 18.48 -5.23 -0.96
C ALA A 17 19.63 -5.08 -1.97
N LEU A 18 20.89 -5.15 -1.53
CA LEU A 18 22.05 -5.09 -2.42
C LEU A 18 22.10 -6.28 -3.39
N LYS A 19 21.79 -7.49 -2.91
CA LYS A 19 21.70 -8.68 -3.76
C LYS A 19 20.61 -8.53 -4.83
N GLN A 20 19.44 -8.04 -4.44
CA GLN A 20 18.35 -7.77 -5.37
C GLN A 20 18.77 -6.74 -6.43
N PHE A 21 19.46 -5.67 -6.01
CA PHE A 21 19.95 -4.64 -6.92
C PHE A 21 20.93 -5.18 -7.95
N ILE A 22 21.90 -6.01 -7.53
CA ILE A 22 22.88 -6.61 -8.45
C ILE A 22 22.17 -7.49 -9.49
N VAL A 23 21.20 -8.30 -9.07
CA VAL A 23 20.43 -9.16 -9.98
C VAL A 23 19.59 -8.32 -10.95
N LEU A 24 18.92 -7.28 -10.44
CA LEU A 24 18.14 -6.37 -11.27
C LEU A 24 19.01 -5.65 -12.31
N ALA A 25 20.18 -5.15 -11.91
CA ALA A 25 21.11 -4.45 -12.78
C ALA A 25 21.70 -5.37 -13.86
N GLY A 26 21.97 -6.64 -13.52
CA GLY A 26 22.51 -7.62 -14.47
C GLY A 26 21.47 -8.21 -15.43
N ALA A 27 20.28 -8.55 -14.92
CA ALA A 27 19.27 -9.29 -15.68
C ALA A 27 18.12 -8.42 -16.20
N GLY A 28 18.04 -7.15 -15.77
CA GLY A 28 16.93 -6.24 -16.07
C GLY A 28 15.60 -6.59 -15.38
N HIS A 29 15.55 -7.68 -14.62
CA HIS A 29 14.36 -8.15 -13.90
C HIS A 29 14.75 -8.83 -12.59
N LEU A 30 13.83 -8.86 -11.62
CA LEU A 30 14.04 -9.52 -10.33
C LEU A 30 13.25 -10.85 -10.31
N PRO A 31 13.89 -12.00 -9.99
CA PRO A 31 13.20 -13.28 -9.88
C PRO A 31 12.11 -13.24 -8.80
N PRO A 32 10.97 -13.93 -8.98
CA PRO A 32 9.88 -13.96 -8.00
C PRO A 32 10.30 -14.44 -6.61
N SER A 33 11.31 -15.31 -6.54
CA SER A 33 11.90 -15.81 -5.29
C SER A 33 12.65 -14.75 -4.48
N MET A 34 13.10 -13.67 -5.14
CA MET A 34 13.80 -12.55 -4.51
C MET A 34 12.90 -11.36 -4.23
N ILE A 35 11.65 -11.36 -4.71
CA ILE A 35 10.68 -10.31 -4.41
C ILE A 35 10.16 -10.51 -2.98
N PRO A 36 10.42 -9.59 -2.04
CA PRO A 36 9.90 -9.70 -0.69
C PRO A 36 8.38 -9.61 -0.73
N ARG A 37 7.70 -10.45 0.05
CA ARG A 37 6.24 -10.39 0.17
C ARG A 37 5.87 -9.16 1.01
N GLU A 38 5.62 -8.06 0.33
CA GLU A 38 5.27 -6.79 0.96
C GLU A 38 3.91 -6.88 1.66
N ARG A 39 3.93 -6.97 2.99
CA ARG A 39 2.70 -7.06 3.82
C ARG A 39 1.77 -5.86 3.60
N LYS A 40 2.35 -4.70 3.26
CA LYS A 40 1.61 -3.47 2.99
C LYS A 40 1.16 -3.32 1.53
N ALA A 41 1.62 -4.15 0.60
CA ALA A 41 1.29 -4.00 -0.82
C ALA A 41 -0.22 -4.00 -1.07
N ALA A 42 -0.96 -4.92 -0.46
CA ALA A 42 -2.42 -4.96 -0.59
C ALA A 42 -3.10 -3.68 -0.09
N GLN A 43 -2.53 -3.01 0.90
CA GLN A 43 -3.03 -1.73 1.41
C GLN A 43 -2.66 -0.58 0.46
N TRP A 44 -1.43 -0.52 -0.02
CA TRP A 44 -0.99 0.47 -1.00
C TRP A 44 -1.77 0.40 -2.31
N ILE A 45 -2.06 -0.80 -2.81
CA ILE A 45 -2.90 -0.99 -4.00
C ILE A 45 -4.29 -0.37 -3.80
N ARG A 46 -4.91 -0.54 -2.61
CA ARG A 46 -6.22 0.08 -2.33
C ARG A 46 -6.14 1.60 -2.27
N GLU A 47 -5.05 2.14 -1.74
CA GLU A 47 -4.83 3.58 -1.65
C GLU A 47 -4.55 4.20 -3.02
N LEU A 48 -3.78 3.52 -3.88
CA LEU A 48 -3.57 3.91 -5.28
C LEU A 48 -4.89 3.93 -6.05
N ARG A 49 -5.66 2.84 -5.99
CA ARG A 49 -7.00 2.78 -6.64
C ARG A 49 -7.95 3.86 -6.13
N ALA A 50 -7.85 4.23 -4.85
CA ALA A 50 -8.63 5.34 -4.30
C ALA A 50 -8.18 6.70 -4.85
N GLY A 51 -6.86 6.89 -5.04
CA GLY A 51 -6.30 8.06 -5.72
C GLY A 51 -6.74 8.16 -7.17
N ASP A 52 -6.64 7.07 -7.94
CA ASP A 52 -7.10 7.02 -9.33
C ASP A 52 -8.59 7.35 -9.46
N ALA A 53 -9.41 6.78 -8.59
CA ALA A 53 -10.84 7.06 -8.55
C ALA A 53 -11.12 8.53 -8.18
N MET A 54 -10.35 9.10 -7.25
CA MET A 54 -10.47 10.51 -6.87
C MET A 54 -10.10 11.45 -8.02
N LEU A 55 -9.02 11.16 -8.75
CA LEU A 55 -8.62 11.92 -9.95
C LEU A 55 -9.66 11.81 -11.07
N ALA A 56 -10.33 10.66 -11.20
CA ALA A 56 -11.45 10.46 -12.10
C ALA A 56 -12.78 11.12 -11.62
N GLY A 57 -12.77 11.84 -10.49
CA GLY A 57 -13.96 12.51 -9.96
C GLY A 57 -14.97 11.58 -9.28
N ALA A 58 -14.58 10.35 -8.94
CA ALA A 58 -15.49 9.40 -8.32
C ALA A 58 -15.89 9.83 -6.91
N SER A 59 -17.17 9.67 -6.60
CA SER A 59 -17.69 9.85 -5.25
C SER A 59 -17.24 8.72 -4.31
N GLN A 60 -17.26 8.98 -3.00
CA GLN A 60 -17.01 7.95 -1.98
C GLN A 60 -17.91 6.72 -2.13
N HIS A 61 -19.15 6.91 -2.61
CA HIS A 61 -20.08 5.81 -2.85
C HIS A 61 -19.64 4.93 -4.02
N GLN A 62 -19.17 5.54 -5.12
CA GLN A 62 -18.65 4.81 -6.28
C GLN A 62 -17.37 4.04 -5.93
N LEU A 63 -16.44 4.66 -5.19
CA LEU A 63 -15.25 3.94 -4.71
C LEU A 63 -15.63 2.77 -3.80
N ALA A 64 -16.60 2.96 -2.90
CA ALA A 64 -17.03 1.91 -1.98
C ALA A 64 -17.66 0.73 -2.75
N ARG A 65 -18.49 0.99 -3.76
CA ARG A 65 -19.03 -0.05 -4.66
C ARG A 65 -17.91 -0.78 -5.40
N GLN A 66 -16.90 -0.07 -5.88
CA GLN A 66 -15.79 -0.69 -6.62
C GLN A 66 -14.88 -1.55 -5.72
N LEU A 67 -14.66 -1.14 -4.47
CA LEU A 67 -13.78 -1.84 -3.53
C LEU A 67 -14.45 -2.99 -2.77
N PHE A 68 -15.74 -2.85 -2.45
CA PHE A 68 -16.47 -3.78 -1.57
C PHE A 68 -17.66 -4.48 -2.27
N GLY A 69 -17.93 -4.16 -3.54
CA GLY A 69 -18.92 -4.83 -4.36
C GLY A 69 -20.34 -4.78 -3.78
N ALA A 70 -21.00 -5.94 -3.76
CA ALA A 70 -22.40 -6.09 -3.33
C ALA A 70 -22.64 -5.68 -1.86
N ALA A 71 -21.61 -5.72 -1.01
CA ALA A 71 -21.71 -5.29 0.39
C ALA A 71 -21.98 -3.78 0.55
N VAL A 72 -21.87 -3.01 -0.52
CA VAL A 72 -22.12 -1.56 -0.58
C VAL A 72 -23.17 -1.21 -1.64
N ALA A 73 -23.89 -2.20 -2.17
CA ALA A 73 -24.97 -1.96 -3.15
C ALA A 73 -26.25 -1.41 -2.50
N THR A 74 -26.44 -1.59 -1.20
CA THR A 74 -27.63 -1.12 -0.46
C THR A 74 -27.54 0.37 -0.12
N ARG A 75 -28.65 1.11 -0.22
CA ARG A 75 -28.72 2.56 0.09
C ARG A 75 -28.33 2.88 1.55
N ARG A 76 -28.36 1.89 2.45
CA ARG A 76 -28.03 2.00 3.89
C ARG A 76 -26.72 1.32 4.29
N TRP A 77 -25.84 0.98 3.35
CA TRP A 77 -24.57 0.26 3.64
C TRP A 77 -23.71 0.91 4.74
N ARG A 78 -23.78 2.24 4.90
CA ARG A 78 -23.07 2.97 5.97
C ARG A 78 -23.54 2.59 7.38
N VAL A 79 -24.80 2.19 7.52
CA VAL A 79 -25.43 1.75 8.78
C VAL A 79 -25.24 0.25 8.96
N GLU A 80 -25.43 -0.51 7.87
CA GLU A 80 -25.33 -1.98 7.86
C GLU A 80 -23.90 -2.48 8.04
N ASN A 81 -22.88 -1.70 7.65
CA ASN A 81 -21.49 -2.11 7.75
C ASN A 81 -20.59 -0.98 8.31
N PRO A 82 -20.53 -0.84 9.66
CA PRO A 82 -19.76 0.21 10.33
C PRO A 82 -18.27 0.18 9.98
N SER A 83 -17.73 -1.02 9.74
CA SER A 83 -16.34 -1.23 9.35
C SER A 83 -16.02 -0.58 8.00
N HIS A 84 -16.91 -0.72 7.01
CA HIS A 84 -16.75 -0.14 5.68
C HIS A 84 -16.97 1.37 5.69
N ARG A 85 -17.93 1.86 6.50
CA ARG A 85 -18.21 3.28 6.68
C ARG A 85 -16.97 4.06 7.09
N LEU A 86 -16.14 3.53 8.00
CA LEU A 86 -14.92 4.19 8.46
C LEU A 86 -13.76 4.03 7.48
N ARG A 87 -13.75 2.94 6.71
CA ARG A 87 -12.64 2.59 5.82
C ARG A 87 -12.58 3.47 4.57
N VAL A 88 -13.73 3.79 3.96
CA VAL A 88 -13.79 4.59 2.72
C VAL A 88 -13.31 6.02 2.92
N PRO A 89 -13.77 6.78 3.94
CA PRO A 89 -13.26 8.13 4.19
C PRO A 89 -11.77 8.14 4.56
N ARG A 90 -11.29 7.13 5.28
CA ARG A 90 -9.85 6.98 5.59
C ARG A 90 -9.02 6.78 4.33
N LEU A 91 -9.48 5.94 3.39
CA LEU A 91 -8.83 5.74 2.10
C LEU A 91 -8.78 7.04 1.29
N PHE A 92 -9.90 7.79 1.21
CA PHE A 92 -9.91 9.11 0.55
C PHE A 92 -8.95 10.10 1.20
N LYS A 93 -8.90 10.15 2.54
CA LYS A 93 -7.98 11.04 3.27
C LYS A 93 -6.52 10.68 2.98
N MET A 94 -6.17 9.39 2.99
CA MET A 94 -4.81 8.93 2.68
C MET A 94 -4.44 9.17 1.23
N ALA A 95 -5.34 8.87 0.29
CA ALA A 95 -5.12 9.14 -1.13
C ALA A 95 -4.89 10.63 -1.38
N ARG A 96 -5.73 11.51 -0.81
CA ARG A 96 -5.55 12.96 -0.91
C ARG A 96 -4.21 13.44 -0.37
N MET A 97 -3.79 12.90 0.79
CA MET A 97 -2.50 13.25 1.40
C MET A 97 -1.31 12.80 0.52
N ARG A 98 -1.37 11.60 -0.05
CA ARG A 98 -0.34 11.14 -0.98
C ARG A 98 -0.33 11.92 -2.29
N LEU A 99 -1.49 12.31 -2.81
CA LEU A 99 -1.58 13.12 -4.02
C LEU A 99 -1.11 14.56 -3.81
N SER A 100 -1.20 15.11 -2.59
CA SER A 100 -0.69 16.46 -2.30
C SER A 100 0.84 16.51 -2.28
N CYS A 101 1.49 15.43 -1.87
CA CYS A 101 2.96 15.29 -1.89
C CYS A 101 3.34 13.89 -2.39
N PRO A 102 3.36 13.65 -3.71
CA PRO A 102 3.54 12.31 -4.28
C PRO A 102 4.91 11.69 -3.98
N LEU A 103 5.87 12.50 -3.54
CA LEU A 103 7.24 12.09 -3.23
C LEU A 103 7.57 12.14 -1.73
N ASP A 104 6.64 12.49 -0.82
CA ASP A 104 6.89 12.51 0.64
C ASP A 104 6.77 11.09 1.25
N GLY A 105 7.58 10.16 0.75
CA GLY A 105 7.67 8.80 1.26
C GLY A 105 8.99 8.55 2.00
N PRO A 106 9.05 7.62 2.97
CA PRO A 106 10.27 7.27 3.70
C PRO A 106 11.39 6.67 2.83
N CYS A 107 11.20 6.61 1.51
CA CYS A 107 12.14 6.13 0.52
C CYS A 107 12.72 7.27 -0.34
N PHE A 108 12.26 8.51 -0.14
CA PHE A 108 12.62 9.68 -0.94
C PHE A 108 13.18 10.85 -0.10
N ASP A 109 13.36 10.64 1.21
CA ASP A 109 14.13 11.51 2.12
C ASP A 109 15.64 11.19 2.07
#